data_AF-A0A1C0B836-F1
#
_entry.id   AF-A0A1C0B836-F1
#
_cell.length_a   1.000
_cell.length_b   1.000
_cell.length_c   1.000
_cell.angle_alpha   90.00
_cell.angle_beta   90.00
_cell.angle_gamma   90.00
#
_symmetry.space_group_name_H-M   'P 1'
#
loop_
_entity.id
_entity.type
_entity.pdbx_description
1 polymer ?
#
loop_
_entity_poly.entity_id
_entity_poly.type
_entity_poly.pdbx_seq_one_letter_code
_entity_poly.pdbx_strand_id
1 'polypeptide(L)'
;MKKLNEKIVQGIVNTLKVNRVSEPGIYLISADETEVLLPNAYVKKEMNIDSLIDVFIYTDSEDRLVATTLKPYIYLNEFASLKIVDSAKFGYFVDIGLAKDLLVPKNRQKGSFFVGAYKVLQMQFDDRTNRLIASEKYILNSEVKGLKQGDEVEIILYSKTPLGYKVIVDNLYEGMIFHSEIFENIKIGDKKRAYIKNLREDGKLDISLQKIGQKVDEDKVLDILKENGGVINFTYKSDANDIKDVFAMSKKAFKATLTKLLEEKKIKLEEDKISLI
;
A
#
# COMPACT_ATOMS: atom_id res chain seq x y z
N MET A 1 2.90 -27.48 -8.04
CA MET A 1 2.61 -28.27 -6.82
C MET A 1 2.95 -27.43 -5.61
N LYS A 2 2.15 -27.50 -4.54
CA LYS A 2 2.51 -26.86 -3.26
C LYS A 2 3.73 -27.57 -2.66
N LYS A 3 4.70 -26.82 -2.14
CA LYS A 3 5.91 -27.36 -1.51
C LYS A 3 5.78 -27.22 -0.01
N LEU A 4 5.97 -28.31 0.72
CA LEU A 4 6.00 -28.30 2.18
C LEU A 4 7.13 -27.40 2.68
N ASN A 5 6.83 -26.53 3.65
CA ASN A 5 7.85 -25.70 4.29
C ASN A 5 8.79 -26.57 5.15
N GLU A 6 10.10 -26.28 5.06
CA GLU A 6 11.11 -26.95 5.88
C GLU A 6 10.89 -26.67 7.37
N LYS A 7 10.70 -25.39 7.70
CA LYS A 7 10.46 -24.89 9.05
C LYS A 7 9.22 -24.02 9.09
N ILE A 8 8.57 -23.98 10.24
CA ILE A 8 7.49 -23.03 10.53
C ILE A 8 8.08 -21.63 10.75
N VAL A 9 7.59 -20.64 10.02
CA VAL A 9 8.01 -19.24 10.15
C VAL A 9 6.82 -18.37 10.49
N GLN A 10 6.92 -17.62 11.59
CA GLN A 10 5.86 -16.71 12.03
C GLN A 10 5.74 -15.49 11.12
N GLY A 11 4.52 -14.98 10.95
CA GLY A 11 4.24 -13.76 10.21
C GLY A 11 4.19 -13.93 8.70
N ILE A 12 4.31 -15.15 8.18
CA ILE A 12 4.16 -15.46 6.75
C ILE A 12 3.21 -16.63 6.54
N VAL A 13 2.84 -16.85 5.27
CA VAL A 13 2.12 -18.05 4.86
C VAL A 13 3.10 -19.23 4.81
N ASN A 14 2.71 -20.33 5.45
CA ASN A 14 3.40 -21.59 5.43
C ASN A 14 2.48 -22.63 4.80
N THR A 15 2.99 -23.43 3.88
CA THR A 15 2.37 -24.67 3.43
C THR A 15 2.80 -25.79 4.36
N LEU A 16 1.86 -26.33 5.15
CA LEU A 16 2.09 -27.38 6.14
C LEU A 16 1.20 -28.59 5.87
N LYS A 17 1.62 -29.77 6.34
CA LYS A 17 0.88 -31.02 6.15
C LYS A 17 -0.01 -31.31 7.35
N VAL A 18 -1.24 -31.76 7.13
CA VAL A 18 -2.09 -32.28 8.21
C VAL A 18 -1.47 -33.57 8.78
N ASN A 19 -1.09 -33.54 10.07
CA ASN A 19 -0.49 -34.69 10.75
C ASN A 19 -1.53 -35.50 11.54
N ARG A 20 -2.31 -34.82 12.39
CA ARG A 20 -3.30 -35.46 13.27
C ARG A 20 -4.44 -34.52 13.62
N VAL A 21 -5.58 -35.11 13.96
CA VAL A 21 -6.76 -34.41 14.46
C VAL A 21 -6.88 -34.62 15.97
N SER A 22 -7.23 -33.58 16.71
CA SER A 22 -7.46 -33.61 18.15
C SER A 22 -8.69 -32.77 18.51
N GLU A 23 -9.09 -32.78 19.78
CA GLU A 23 -10.23 -31.97 20.26
C GLU A 23 -10.11 -30.47 19.92
N PRO A 24 -8.98 -29.76 20.15
CA PRO A 24 -8.90 -28.33 19.86
C PRO A 24 -8.81 -27.97 18.36
N GLY A 25 -8.49 -28.94 17.49
CA GLY A 25 -8.28 -28.68 16.06
C GLY A 25 -7.40 -29.71 15.37
N ILE A 26 -6.75 -29.26 14.30
CA ILE A 26 -5.83 -30.08 13.51
C ILE A 26 -4.41 -29.64 13.79
N TYR A 27 -3.51 -30.58 14.04
CA TYR A 27 -2.08 -30.29 14.08
C TYR A 27 -1.47 -30.40 12.69
N LEU A 28 -0.82 -29.32 12.27
CA LEU A 28 -0.09 -29.21 11.03
C LEU A 28 1.40 -29.36 11.32
N ILE A 29 2.13 -30.03 10.43
CA ILE A 29 3.56 -30.32 10.59
C ILE A 29 4.39 -29.79 9.41
N SER A 30 5.56 -29.25 9.71
CA SER A 30 6.61 -28.91 8.72
C SER A 30 7.50 -30.12 8.42
N ALA A 31 8.47 -29.97 7.50
CA ALA A 31 9.39 -31.06 7.17
C ALA A 31 10.36 -31.40 8.31
N ASP A 32 10.72 -30.41 9.15
CA ASP A 32 11.56 -30.59 10.35
C ASP A 32 10.81 -31.11 11.58
N GLU A 33 9.63 -31.69 11.37
CA GLU A 33 8.77 -32.30 12.39
C GLU A 33 8.21 -31.32 13.45
N THR A 34 8.31 -30.00 13.23
CA THR A 34 7.67 -29.00 14.10
C THR A 34 6.15 -28.98 13.86
N GLU A 35 5.37 -29.06 14.93
CA GLU A 35 3.90 -28.99 14.87
C GLU A 35 3.34 -27.61 15.27
N VAL A 36 2.22 -27.23 14.67
CA VAL A 36 1.40 -26.08 15.08
C VAL A 36 -0.09 -26.43 15.00
N LEU A 37 -0.87 -25.91 15.94
CA LEU A 37 -2.32 -26.10 15.97
C LEU A 37 -2.99 -25.17 14.94
N LEU A 38 -3.87 -25.72 14.10
CA LEU A 38 -4.94 -25.03 13.40
C LEU A 38 -6.26 -25.25 14.18
N PRO A 39 -6.75 -24.24 14.91
CA PRO A 39 -7.98 -24.35 15.71
C PRO A 39 -9.20 -24.72 14.87
N ASN A 40 -10.16 -25.44 15.48
CA ASN A 40 -11.41 -25.86 14.85
C ASN A 40 -12.16 -24.73 14.12
N ALA A 41 -12.09 -23.50 14.64
CA ALA A 41 -12.72 -22.33 14.02
C ALA A 41 -12.27 -22.06 12.57
N TYR A 42 -11.12 -22.59 12.16
CA TYR A 42 -10.53 -22.40 10.84
C TYR A 42 -10.45 -23.70 10.02
N VAL A 43 -10.90 -24.83 10.56
CA VAL A 43 -10.86 -26.12 9.89
C VAL A 43 -11.99 -26.21 8.86
N LYS A 44 -11.67 -26.70 7.66
CA LYS A 44 -12.65 -26.99 6.60
C LYS A 44 -12.80 -28.50 6.38
N LYS A 45 -13.94 -28.92 5.84
CA LYS A 45 -14.29 -30.35 5.66
C LYS A 45 -13.30 -31.12 4.78
N GLU A 46 -12.67 -30.42 3.84
CA GLU A 46 -11.70 -30.99 2.89
C GLU A 46 -10.29 -31.21 3.48
N MET A 47 -10.03 -30.78 4.72
CA MET A 47 -8.71 -30.87 5.37
C MET A 47 -8.51 -32.25 6.01
N ASN A 48 -8.21 -33.24 5.18
CA ASN A 48 -7.92 -34.60 5.63
C ASN A 48 -6.43 -34.78 6.01
N ILE A 49 -6.11 -35.88 6.70
CA ILE A 49 -4.72 -36.30 6.95
C ILE A 49 -3.92 -36.28 5.64
N ASP A 50 -2.65 -35.86 5.74
CA ASP A 50 -1.71 -35.65 4.63
C ASP A 50 -2.04 -34.51 3.65
N SER A 51 -3.13 -33.76 3.85
CA SER A 51 -3.42 -32.57 3.05
C SER A 51 -2.39 -31.46 3.26
N LEU A 52 -1.99 -30.77 2.19
CA LEU A 52 -1.13 -29.59 2.26
C LEU A 52 -1.98 -28.30 2.33
N ILE A 53 -1.87 -27.59 3.45
CA ILE A 53 -2.67 -26.41 3.77
C ILE A 53 -1.77 -25.17 3.84
N ASP A 54 -2.21 -24.09 3.22
CA ASP A 54 -1.54 -22.79 3.36
C ASP A 54 -2.17 -22.07 4.55
N VAL A 55 -1.34 -21.75 5.54
CA VAL A 55 -1.76 -21.11 6.79
C VAL A 55 -0.84 -19.96 7.15
N PHE A 56 -1.41 -18.89 7.71
CA PHE A 56 -0.64 -17.85 8.36
C PHE A 56 -0.31 -18.26 9.80
N ILE A 57 0.94 -18.05 10.20
CA ILE A 57 1.44 -18.43 11.54
C ILE A 57 1.60 -17.19 12.41
N TYR A 58 0.99 -17.19 13.58
CA TYR A 58 1.09 -16.11 14.57
C TYR A 58 1.00 -16.69 15.99
N THR A 59 0.77 -15.84 17.00
CA THR A 59 0.54 -16.31 18.38
C THR A 59 -0.87 -16.02 18.87
N ASP A 60 -1.41 -16.92 19.69
CA ASP A 60 -2.67 -16.70 20.41
C ASP A 60 -2.48 -15.77 21.63
N SER A 61 -3.52 -15.60 22.44
CA SER A 61 -3.48 -14.77 23.66
C SER A 61 -2.55 -15.30 24.76
N GLU A 62 -2.15 -16.58 24.70
CA GLU A 62 -1.21 -17.21 25.63
C GLU A 62 0.22 -17.26 25.07
N ASP A 63 0.48 -16.53 23.98
CA ASP A 63 1.74 -16.48 23.25
C ASP A 63 2.20 -17.83 22.67
N ARG A 64 1.27 -18.76 22.45
CA ARG A 64 1.56 -20.03 21.77
C ARG A 64 1.45 -19.84 20.26
N LEU A 65 2.34 -20.47 19.50
CA LEU A 65 2.23 -20.50 18.04
C LEU A 65 0.93 -21.18 17.62
N VAL A 66 0.23 -20.54 16.69
CA VAL A 66 -1.04 -21.02 16.15
C VAL A 66 -1.14 -20.68 14.66
N ALA A 67 -1.84 -21.52 13.93
CA ALA A 67 -2.12 -21.36 12.51
C ALA A 67 -3.54 -20.82 12.28
N THR A 68 -3.73 -20.08 11.20
CA THR A 68 -5.05 -19.69 10.72
C THR A 68 -5.10 -19.72 9.19
N THR A 69 -6.27 -20.04 8.64
CA THR A 69 -6.56 -19.90 7.21
C THR A 69 -7.12 -18.53 6.84
N LEU A 70 -7.31 -17.64 7.82
CA LEU A 70 -7.67 -16.26 7.56
C LEU A 70 -6.49 -15.51 6.94
N LYS A 71 -6.80 -14.55 6.07
CA LYS A 71 -5.79 -13.68 5.45
C LYS A 71 -5.62 -12.44 6.33
N PRO A 72 -4.44 -12.20 6.91
CA PRO A 72 -4.20 -10.96 7.61
C PRO A 72 -4.11 -9.77 6.64
N TYR A 73 -4.23 -8.56 7.17
CA TYR A 73 -4.05 -7.32 6.41
C TYR A 73 -2.59 -7.00 6.10
N ILE A 74 -1.64 -7.69 6.73
CA ILE A 74 -0.20 -7.44 6.64
C ILE A 74 0.59 -8.73 6.93
N TYR A 75 1.73 -8.93 6.26
CA TYR A 75 2.68 -10.02 6.50
C TYR A 75 4.03 -9.48 7.01
N LEU A 76 4.89 -10.37 7.49
CA LEU A 76 6.21 -10.03 8.01
C LEU A 76 7.03 -9.24 6.98
N ASN A 77 7.64 -8.15 7.44
CA ASN A 77 8.38 -7.16 6.65
C ASN A 77 7.52 -6.33 5.68
N GLU A 78 6.22 -6.58 5.61
CA GLU A 78 5.31 -5.78 4.79
C GLU A 78 4.80 -4.53 5.51
N PHE A 79 4.24 -3.62 4.71
CA PHE A 79 3.64 -2.36 5.15
C PHE A 79 2.14 -2.32 4.84
N ALA A 80 1.36 -1.85 5.81
CA ALA A 80 -0.07 -1.60 5.61
C ALA A 80 -0.55 -0.40 6.43
N SER A 81 -1.63 0.22 5.97
CA SER A 81 -2.39 1.19 6.76
C SER A 81 -3.37 0.43 7.66
N LEU A 82 -3.10 0.41 8.96
CA LEU A 82 -3.85 -0.37 9.94
C LEU A 82 -4.57 0.52 10.93
N LYS A 83 -5.75 0.09 11.37
CA LYS A 83 -6.56 0.80 12.35
C LYS A 83 -6.05 0.51 13.75
N ILE A 84 -5.89 1.56 14.55
CA ILE A 84 -5.64 1.46 15.99
C ILE A 84 -6.96 1.14 16.68
N VAL A 85 -7.00 0.02 17.38
CA VAL A 85 -8.23 -0.49 18.01
C VAL A 85 -8.21 -0.41 19.53
N ASP A 86 -7.02 -0.44 20.15
CA ASP A 86 -6.89 -0.32 21.60
C ASP A 86 -5.55 0.33 22.01
N SER A 87 -5.44 0.69 23.28
CA SER A 87 -4.26 1.33 23.86
C SER A 87 -3.94 0.77 25.24
N ALA A 88 -2.65 0.65 25.56
CA ALA A 88 -2.14 0.23 26.85
C ALA A 88 -0.95 1.09 27.29
N LYS A 89 -0.54 0.95 28.56
CA LYS A 89 0.61 1.69 29.11
C LYS A 89 1.91 1.47 28.34
N PHE A 90 2.07 0.35 27.64
CA PHE A 90 3.30 -0.01 26.91
C PHE A 90 3.21 0.14 25.38
N GLY A 91 2.04 0.48 24.83
CA GLY A 91 1.87 0.59 23.39
C GLY A 91 0.41 0.72 22.95
N TYR A 92 0.18 0.55 21.65
CA TYR A 92 -1.14 0.51 21.03
C TYR A 92 -1.34 -0.82 20.33
N PHE A 93 -2.60 -1.21 20.12
CA PHE A 93 -2.95 -2.42 19.38
C PHE A 93 -3.59 -2.04 18.04
N VAL A 94 -3.21 -2.74 16.98
CA VAL A 94 -3.73 -2.52 15.64
C VAL A 94 -4.40 -3.77 15.09
N ASP A 95 -5.53 -3.55 14.42
CA ASP A 95 -6.29 -4.59 13.75
C ASP A 95 -5.51 -5.08 12.52
N ILE A 96 -5.22 -6.38 12.50
CA ILE A 96 -4.57 -7.06 11.37
C ILE A 96 -5.50 -8.06 10.68
N GLY A 97 -6.81 -8.01 10.96
CA GLY A 97 -7.82 -8.89 10.37
C GLY A 97 -7.84 -10.30 10.99
N LEU A 98 -7.21 -10.48 12.15
CA LEU A 98 -7.13 -11.74 12.88
C LEU A 98 -7.75 -11.61 14.27
N ALA A 99 -7.95 -12.74 14.96
CA ALA A 99 -8.52 -12.76 16.30
C ALA A 99 -7.66 -12.05 17.37
N LYS A 100 -6.35 -11.90 17.13
CA LYS A 100 -5.42 -11.17 18.01
C LYS A 100 -4.88 -9.95 17.28
N ASP A 101 -4.97 -8.79 17.93
CA ASP A 101 -4.38 -7.56 17.43
C ASP A 101 -2.86 -7.55 17.57
N LEU A 102 -2.20 -6.76 16.72
CA LEU A 102 -0.75 -6.61 16.71
C LEU A 102 -0.31 -5.44 17.59
N LEU A 103 0.66 -5.66 18.47
CA LEU A 103 1.20 -4.62 19.33
C LEU A 103 2.10 -3.66 18.55
N VAL A 104 1.93 -2.37 18.75
CA VAL A 104 2.87 -1.30 18.42
C VAL A 104 3.53 -0.77 19.71
N PRO A 105 4.74 -1.25 20.07
CA PRO A 105 5.43 -0.83 21.29
C PRO A 105 5.76 0.67 21.29
N LYS A 106 5.75 1.32 22.47
CA LYS A 106 6.10 2.74 22.62
C LYS A 106 7.42 3.15 21.96
N ASN A 107 8.45 2.31 22.06
CA ASN A 107 9.76 2.58 21.47
C ASN A 107 9.82 2.40 19.94
N ARG A 108 8.73 1.97 19.30
CA ARG A 108 8.59 1.79 17.84
C ARG A 108 7.64 2.82 17.19
N GLN A 109 7.09 3.73 17.98
CA GLN A 109 6.24 4.84 17.54
C GLN A 109 7.12 6.06 17.19
N LYS A 110 6.73 6.84 16.19
CA LYS A 110 7.35 8.15 15.84
C LYS A 110 6.53 9.35 16.30
N GLY A 111 5.37 9.12 16.92
CA GLY A 111 4.51 10.16 17.47
C GLY A 111 3.42 9.59 18.37
N SER A 112 2.47 10.45 18.77
CA SER A 112 1.31 10.02 19.55
C SER A 112 0.23 9.44 18.67
N PHE A 113 -0.43 8.40 19.18
CA PHE A 113 -1.54 7.71 18.52
C PHE A 113 -2.83 7.97 19.28
N PHE A 114 -3.96 7.65 18.64
CA PHE A 114 -5.27 7.63 19.27
C PHE A 114 -6.08 6.46 18.69
N VAL A 115 -6.94 5.87 19.52
CA VAL A 115 -7.83 4.78 19.10
C VAL A 115 -8.77 5.28 18.01
N GLY A 116 -8.96 4.46 16.97
CA GLY A 116 -9.72 4.80 15.77
C GLY A 116 -8.88 5.40 14.64
N ALA A 117 -7.66 5.88 14.90
CA ALA A 117 -6.77 6.37 13.86
C ALA A 117 -6.29 5.24 12.93
N TYR A 118 -5.89 5.60 11.72
CA TYR A 118 -5.13 4.72 10.82
C TYR A 118 -3.66 5.15 10.79
N LYS A 119 -2.75 4.18 10.77
CA LYS A 119 -1.30 4.39 10.67
C LYS A 119 -0.71 3.42 9.68
N VAL A 120 0.23 3.92 8.88
CA VAL A 120 1.10 3.03 8.08
C VAL A 120 2.11 2.41 9.01
N LEU A 121 2.19 1.09 9.03
CA LEU A 121 3.00 0.31 9.94
C LEU A 121 3.68 -0.82 9.18
N GLN A 122 4.89 -1.19 9.61
CA GLN A 122 5.57 -2.39 9.17
C GLN A 122 5.37 -3.50 10.19
N MET A 123 5.02 -4.72 9.76
CA MET A 123 5.12 -5.89 10.64
C MET A 123 6.60 -6.30 10.73
N GLN A 124 7.12 -6.38 11.95
CA GLN A 124 8.49 -6.75 12.25
C GLN A 124 8.50 -7.91 13.24
N PHE A 125 9.54 -8.73 13.17
CA PHE A 125 9.83 -9.72 14.20
C PHE A 125 10.77 -9.08 15.23
N ASP A 126 10.40 -9.13 16.51
CA ASP A 126 11.24 -8.64 17.60
C ASP A 126 12.05 -9.80 18.20
N ASP A 127 13.29 -9.98 17.74
CA ASP A 127 14.17 -11.08 18.16
C ASP A 127 14.36 -11.17 19.67
N ARG A 128 14.26 -10.03 20.38
CA ARG A 128 14.42 -9.99 21.84
C ARG A 128 13.25 -10.63 22.58
N THR A 129 12.04 -10.52 22.03
CA THR A 129 10.82 -11.03 22.68
C THR A 129 10.20 -12.22 21.94
N ASN A 130 10.75 -12.60 20.79
CA ASN A 130 10.25 -13.68 19.94
C ASN A 130 8.78 -13.46 19.54
N ARG A 131 8.42 -12.22 19.21
CA ARG A 131 7.04 -11.81 18.90
C ARG A 131 6.99 -10.97 17.63
N LEU A 132 5.89 -11.10 16.89
CA LEU A 132 5.51 -10.11 15.88
C LEU A 132 5.06 -8.82 16.55
N ILE A 133 5.51 -7.70 16.00
CA ILE A 133 5.10 -6.35 16.38
C ILE A 133 4.83 -5.52 15.13
N ALA A 134 4.11 -4.42 15.28
CA ALA A 134 4.02 -3.37 14.28
C ALA A 134 4.92 -2.18 14.67
N SER A 135 5.43 -1.44 13.67
CA SER A 135 6.42 -0.37 13.87
C SER A 135 6.27 0.77 12.86
N GLU A 136 6.39 2.03 13.32
CA GLU A 136 6.61 3.22 12.47
C GLU A 136 8.13 3.46 12.22
N LYS A 137 8.99 2.73 12.91
CA LYS A 137 10.44 2.68 12.66
C LYS A 137 10.71 1.60 11.62
N TYR A 138 10.51 1.98 10.37
CA TYR A 138 10.64 1.11 9.21
C TYR A 138 12.08 0.64 8.98
N ILE A 139 12.19 -0.58 8.46
CA ILE A 139 13.41 -1.14 7.88
C ILE A 139 13.16 -1.16 6.37
N LEU A 140 13.89 -0.30 5.66
CA LEU A 140 13.82 -0.13 4.21
C LEU A 140 15.22 -0.34 3.62
N ASN A 141 15.27 -0.80 2.38
CA ASN A 141 16.52 -0.98 1.66
C ASN A 141 17.10 0.38 1.27
N SER A 142 18.40 0.57 1.50
CA SER A 142 19.12 1.79 1.11
C SER A 142 19.61 1.76 -0.34
N GLU A 143 19.82 0.56 -0.90
CA GLU A 143 20.33 0.37 -2.25
C GLU A 143 19.21 -0.12 -3.17
N VAL A 144 18.87 0.69 -4.17
CA VAL A 144 17.86 0.34 -5.18
C VAL A 144 18.46 -0.61 -6.21
N LYS A 145 17.85 -1.80 -6.38
CA LYS A 145 18.28 -2.81 -7.36
C LYS A 145 17.17 -3.15 -8.32
N GLY A 146 17.52 -3.27 -9.60
CA GLY A 146 16.63 -3.78 -10.65
C GLY A 146 15.51 -2.83 -11.08
N LEU A 147 15.50 -1.59 -10.59
CA LEU A 147 14.55 -0.55 -10.99
C LEU A 147 15.20 0.46 -11.93
N LYS A 148 14.41 1.02 -12.85
CA LYS A 148 14.81 2.08 -13.76
C LYS A 148 13.73 3.16 -13.87
N GLN A 149 14.11 4.30 -14.41
CA GLN A 149 13.18 5.39 -14.68
C GLN A 149 12.04 4.91 -15.59
N GLY A 150 10.80 5.27 -15.24
CA GLY A 150 9.59 4.92 -15.97
C GLY A 150 8.94 3.60 -15.55
N ASP A 151 9.58 2.78 -14.71
CA ASP A 151 8.96 1.56 -14.20
C ASP A 151 7.69 1.86 -13.38
N GLU A 152 6.68 1.00 -13.54
CA GLU A 152 5.47 1.02 -12.72
C GLU A 152 5.74 0.31 -11.39
N VAL A 153 5.34 0.94 -10.30
CA VAL A 153 5.58 0.49 -8.92
C VAL A 153 4.32 0.64 -8.08
N GLU A 154 4.18 -0.17 -7.03
CA GLU A 154 3.18 0.05 -5.98
C GLU A 154 3.76 0.96 -4.90
N ILE A 155 2.95 1.89 -4.41
CA ILE A 155 3.33 2.80 -3.34
C ILE A 155 2.31 2.82 -2.21
N ILE A 156 2.77 3.11 -1.00
CA ILE A 156 1.93 3.52 0.13
C ILE A 156 2.39 4.85 0.72
N LEU A 157 1.49 5.82 0.80
CA LEU A 157 1.77 7.14 1.36
C LEU A 157 1.84 7.05 2.89
N TYR A 158 2.95 7.44 3.50
CA TYR A 158 3.12 7.22 4.94
C TYR A 158 3.41 8.49 5.73
N SER A 159 3.91 9.56 5.10
CA SER A 159 4.19 10.82 5.80
C SER A 159 4.06 12.03 4.87
N LYS A 160 3.48 13.12 5.38
CA LYS A 160 3.43 14.41 4.71
C LYS A 160 4.62 15.26 5.13
N THR A 161 5.23 15.96 4.18
CA THR A 161 6.36 16.86 4.37
C THR A 161 6.09 18.20 3.68
N PRO A 162 6.88 19.26 3.92
CA PRO A 162 6.74 20.52 3.19
C PRO A 162 6.93 20.39 1.66
N LEU A 163 7.75 19.43 1.20
CA LEU A 163 8.04 19.22 -0.23
C LEU A 163 7.02 18.33 -0.94
N GLY A 164 6.34 17.47 -0.20
CA GLY A 164 5.38 16.51 -0.74
C GLY A 164 5.10 15.37 0.22
N TYR A 165 4.84 14.17 -0.30
CA TYR A 165 4.54 12.98 0.50
C TYR A 165 5.67 11.97 0.37
N LYS A 166 6.11 11.44 1.51
CA LYS A 166 6.94 10.25 1.54
C LYS A 166 6.09 9.01 1.31
N VAL A 167 6.65 8.09 0.54
CA VAL A 167 6.03 6.82 0.19
C VAL A 167 6.98 5.66 0.47
N ILE A 168 6.42 4.49 0.74
CA ILE A 168 7.15 3.23 0.62
C ILE A 168 6.86 2.70 -0.79
N VAL A 169 7.90 2.31 -1.52
CA VAL A 169 7.84 1.83 -2.91
C VAL A 169 8.13 0.33 -2.93
N ASP A 170 7.24 -0.42 -3.58
CA ASP A 170 7.29 -1.89 -3.73
C ASP A 170 7.61 -2.63 -2.43
N ASN A 171 7.12 -2.12 -1.30
CA ASN A 171 7.35 -2.68 0.04
C ASN A 171 8.85 -2.73 0.45
N LEU A 172 9.73 -2.01 -0.23
CA LEU A 172 11.19 -2.14 -0.06
C LEU A 172 11.92 -0.82 0.12
N TYR A 173 11.53 0.23 -0.61
CA TYR A 173 12.32 1.45 -0.72
C TYR A 173 11.58 2.69 -0.20
N GLU A 174 12.33 3.72 0.20
CA GLU A 174 11.76 5.04 0.48
C GLU A 174 11.71 5.86 -0.81
N GLY A 175 10.56 6.47 -1.08
CA GLY A 175 10.38 7.42 -2.16
C GLY A 175 9.67 8.70 -1.72
N MET A 176 9.56 9.65 -2.65
CA MET A 176 8.86 10.91 -2.44
C MET A 176 8.09 11.34 -3.68
N ILE A 177 6.85 11.79 -3.48
CA ILE A 177 6.04 12.47 -4.48
C ILE A 177 6.02 13.96 -4.13
N PHE A 178 6.50 14.82 -5.01
CA PHE A 178 6.48 16.27 -4.78
C PHE A 178 5.07 16.87 -4.98
N HIS A 179 4.75 17.96 -4.28
CA HIS A 179 3.48 18.68 -4.44
C HIS A 179 3.18 19.10 -5.89
N SER A 180 4.23 19.35 -6.69
CA SER A 180 4.11 19.68 -8.11
C SER A 180 3.59 18.52 -8.98
N GLU A 181 3.67 17.28 -8.50
CA GLU A 181 3.29 16.06 -9.24
C GLU A 181 1.93 15.51 -8.78
N ILE A 182 1.30 16.12 -7.78
CA ILE A 182 0.07 15.62 -7.18
C ILE A 182 -1.09 16.39 -7.79
N PHE A 183 -1.81 15.78 -8.72
CA PHE A 183 -2.98 16.36 -9.39
C PHE A 183 -4.29 15.68 -8.98
N GLU A 184 -4.27 14.92 -7.89
CA GLU A 184 -5.44 14.25 -7.34
C GLU A 184 -5.42 14.32 -5.81
N ASN A 185 -6.56 14.05 -5.18
CA ASN A 185 -6.64 13.95 -3.72
C ASN A 185 -5.97 12.66 -3.26
N ILE A 186 -4.97 12.82 -2.38
CA ILE A 186 -4.22 11.72 -1.77
C ILE A 186 -4.19 11.88 -0.26
N LYS A 187 -4.20 10.77 0.47
CA LYS A 187 -4.12 10.74 1.93
C LYS A 187 -3.10 9.71 2.40
N ILE A 188 -2.61 9.90 3.62
CA ILE A 188 -1.77 8.91 4.29
C ILE A 188 -2.52 7.58 4.40
N GLY A 189 -1.84 6.50 4.06
CA GLY A 189 -2.37 5.15 4.01
C GLY A 189 -2.89 4.72 2.65
N ASP A 190 -3.02 5.63 1.68
CA ASP A 190 -3.42 5.26 0.31
C ASP A 190 -2.37 4.35 -0.33
N LYS A 191 -2.85 3.25 -0.91
CA LYS A 191 -2.08 2.40 -1.82
C LYS A 191 -2.41 2.77 -3.26
N LYS A 192 -1.40 3.03 -4.08
CA LYS A 192 -1.57 3.46 -5.47
C LYS A 192 -0.51 2.83 -6.36
N ARG A 193 -0.83 2.72 -7.65
CA ARG A 193 0.18 2.51 -8.69
C ARG A 193 0.80 3.86 -9.03
N ALA A 194 2.11 3.87 -9.25
CA ALA A 194 2.86 5.06 -9.57
C ALA A 194 4.05 4.69 -10.46
N TYR A 195 4.85 5.68 -10.84
CA TYR A 195 5.97 5.51 -11.75
C TYR A 195 7.24 6.14 -11.20
N ILE A 196 8.38 5.48 -11.43
CA ILE A 196 9.68 6.01 -11.01
C ILE A 196 10.09 7.17 -11.89
N LYS A 197 10.05 8.39 -11.35
CA LYS A 197 10.45 9.62 -12.04
C LYS A 197 11.96 9.76 -12.15
N ASN A 198 12.66 9.48 -11.06
CA ASN A 198 14.11 9.58 -11.00
C ASN A 198 14.66 8.63 -9.93
N LEU A 199 15.82 8.06 -10.21
CA LEU A 199 16.63 7.33 -9.23
C LEU A 199 17.73 8.26 -8.78
N ARG A 200 17.77 8.57 -7.49
CA ARG A 200 18.74 9.53 -6.94
C ARG A 200 20.00 8.82 -6.48
N GLU A 201 21.12 9.54 -6.49
CA GLU A 201 22.41 9.04 -6.01
C GLU A 201 22.38 8.66 -4.52
N ASP A 202 21.49 9.27 -3.72
CA ASP A 202 21.31 8.94 -2.30
C ASP A 202 20.44 7.69 -2.05
N GLY A 203 20.12 6.91 -3.10
CA GLY A 203 19.32 5.69 -3.01
C GLY A 203 17.82 5.91 -2.86
N LYS A 204 17.34 7.16 -2.95
CA LYS A 204 15.92 7.50 -2.87
C LYS A 204 15.27 7.60 -4.25
N LEU A 205 13.95 7.42 -4.27
CA LEU A 205 13.15 7.46 -5.48
C LEU A 205 12.27 8.71 -5.51
N ASP A 206 12.33 9.46 -6.61
CA ASP A 206 11.30 10.44 -6.92
C ASP A 206 10.17 9.74 -7.69
N ILE A 207 8.94 9.93 -7.26
CA ILE A 207 7.77 9.18 -7.73
C ILE A 207 6.77 10.13 -8.40
N SER A 208 6.18 9.68 -9.50
CA SER A 208 5.09 10.34 -10.22
C SER A 208 3.82 9.48 -10.16
N LEU A 209 2.68 10.10 -9.89
CA LEU A 209 1.37 9.43 -9.98
C LEU A 209 0.89 9.24 -11.43
N GLN A 210 1.59 9.85 -12.39
CA GLN A 210 1.31 9.76 -13.81
C GLN A 210 2.47 9.12 -14.56
N LYS A 211 2.16 8.36 -15.61
CA LYS A 211 3.17 7.71 -16.44
C LYS A 211 4.03 8.73 -17.17
N ILE A 212 5.34 8.55 -17.11
CA ILE A 212 6.30 9.46 -17.71
C ILE A 212 6.24 9.33 -19.23
N GLY A 213 6.15 10.46 -19.93
CA GLY A 213 6.11 10.49 -21.39
C GLY A 213 4.78 10.06 -22.00
N GLN A 214 3.74 9.80 -21.20
CA GLN A 214 2.39 9.63 -21.73
C GLN A 214 1.89 10.98 -22.28
N LYS A 215 1.34 10.96 -23.51
CA LYS A 215 0.70 12.13 -24.12
C LYS A 215 -0.37 12.65 -23.17
N VAL A 216 -0.50 13.98 -23.14
CA VAL A 216 -1.49 14.63 -22.29
C VAL A 216 -2.86 14.04 -22.60
N ASP A 217 -3.61 13.74 -21.55
CA ASP A 217 -4.90 13.07 -21.61
C ASP A 217 -5.94 14.00 -22.25
N GLU A 218 -5.95 14.01 -23.59
CA GLU A 218 -6.89 14.76 -24.42
C GLU A 218 -8.33 14.39 -24.09
N ASP A 219 -8.55 13.11 -23.82
CA ASP A 219 -9.83 12.56 -23.43
C ASP A 219 -10.32 13.21 -22.14
N LYS A 220 -9.44 13.47 -21.19
CA LYS A 220 -9.80 14.14 -19.92
C LYS A 220 -10.36 15.55 -20.09
N VAL A 221 -9.78 16.36 -20.98
CA VAL A 221 -10.30 17.71 -21.26
C VAL A 221 -11.64 17.62 -21.97
N LEU A 222 -11.78 16.69 -22.92
CA LEU A 222 -13.04 16.47 -23.65
C LEU A 222 -14.15 15.94 -22.74
N ASP A 223 -13.83 15.04 -21.82
CA ASP A 223 -14.80 14.44 -20.90
C ASP A 223 -15.30 15.46 -19.88
N ILE A 224 -14.40 16.27 -19.30
CA ILE A 224 -14.79 17.39 -18.43
C ILE A 224 -15.67 18.39 -19.19
N LEU A 225 -15.34 18.69 -20.46
CA LEU A 225 -16.18 19.53 -21.30
C LEU A 225 -17.58 18.93 -21.49
N LYS A 226 -17.68 17.63 -21.82
CA LYS A 226 -18.98 16.94 -21.98
C LYS A 226 -19.80 16.97 -20.69
N GLU A 227 -19.17 16.71 -19.54
CA GLU A 227 -19.81 16.75 -18.22
C GLU A 227 -20.35 18.14 -17.88
N ASN A 228 -19.71 19.20 -18.37
CA ASN A 228 -20.13 20.59 -18.19
C ASN A 228 -21.02 21.12 -19.33
N GLY A 229 -21.73 20.24 -20.05
CA GLY A 229 -22.66 20.66 -21.11
C GLY A 229 -21.97 21.19 -22.37
N GLY A 230 -20.71 20.82 -22.57
CA GLY A 230 -19.90 21.18 -23.73
C GLY A 230 -19.21 22.54 -23.65
N VAL A 231 -19.26 23.24 -22.51
CA VAL A 231 -18.62 24.56 -22.34
C VAL A 231 -18.04 24.69 -20.94
N ILE A 232 -16.84 25.25 -20.81
CA ILE A 232 -16.26 25.61 -19.50
C ILE A 232 -15.40 26.87 -19.61
N ASN A 233 -15.42 27.70 -18.55
CA ASN A 233 -14.76 29.00 -18.50
C ASN A 233 -13.24 28.89 -18.22
N PHE A 234 -12.53 28.15 -19.06
CA PHE A 234 -11.08 28.00 -19.01
C PHE A 234 -10.43 28.40 -20.33
N THR A 235 -9.22 28.94 -20.25
CA THR A 235 -8.42 29.35 -21.40
C THR A 235 -6.92 29.13 -21.13
N TYR A 236 -6.07 29.44 -22.10
CA TYR A 236 -4.61 29.48 -21.90
C TYR A 236 -4.16 30.40 -20.75
N LYS A 237 -5.00 31.35 -20.33
CA LYS A 237 -4.72 32.32 -19.28
C LYS A 237 -5.11 31.82 -17.89
N SER A 238 -5.98 30.81 -17.77
CA SER A 238 -6.48 30.28 -16.50
C SER A 238 -5.36 29.94 -15.51
N ASP A 239 -5.62 30.11 -14.22
CA ASP A 239 -4.62 29.92 -13.18
C ASP A 239 -4.13 28.47 -13.12
N ALA A 240 -2.87 28.28 -12.71
CA ALA A 240 -2.30 26.94 -12.62
C ALA A 240 -3.00 26.08 -11.56
N ASN A 241 -3.49 26.68 -10.48
CA ASN A 241 -4.24 25.98 -9.44
C ASN A 241 -5.63 25.59 -9.94
N ASP A 242 -6.36 26.50 -10.58
CA ASP A 242 -7.69 26.20 -11.15
C ASP A 242 -7.62 25.07 -12.19
N ILE A 243 -6.60 25.09 -13.06
CA ILE A 243 -6.38 24.05 -14.06
C ILE A 243 -6.10 22.71 -13.37
N LYS A 244 -5.28 22.74 -12.32
CA LYS A 244 -4.93 21.55 -11.56
C LYS A 244 -6.15 20.97 -10.84
N ASP A 245 -7.01 21.80 -10.26
CA ASP A 245 -8.17 21.35 -9.51
C ASP A 245 -9.28 20.79 -10.41
N VAL A 246 -9.49 21.40 -11.59
CA VAL A 246 -10.53 20.98 -12.52
C VAL A 246 -10.05 19.85 -13.43
N PHE A 247 -8.88 20.00 -14.07
CA PHE A 247 -8.40 19.08 -15.10
C PHE A 247 -7.39 18.06 -14.58
N ALA A 248 -6.94 18.19 -13.32
CA ALA A 248 -5.98 17.28 -12.71
C ALA A 248 -4.74 17.06 -13.61
N MET A 249 -4.19 18.18 -14.09
CA MET A 249 -2.99 18.25 -14.92
C MET A 249 -2.23 19.57 -14.72
N SER A 250 -0.97 19.63 -15.15
CA SER A 250 -0.18 20.86 -15.09
C SER A 250 -0.66 21.90 -16.12
N LYS A 251 -0.44 23.20 -15.85
CA LYS A 251 -0.73 24.28 -16.82
C LYS A 251 0.00 24.05 -18.15
N LYS A 252 1.24 23.56 -18.15
CA LYS A 252 1.98 23.23 -19.39
C LYS A 252 1.28 22.13 -20.18
N ALA A 253 0.85 21.07 -19.51
CA ALA A 253 0.13 19.96 -20.13
C ALA A 253 -1.22 20.45 -20.69
N PHE A 254 -1.99 21.19 -19.91
CA PHE A 254 -3.26 21.78 -20.35
C PHE A 254 -3.11 22.64 -21.62
N LYS A 255 -2.10 23.52 -21.67
CA LYS A 255 -1.84 24.32 -22.89
C LYS A 255 -1.55 23.42 -24.09
N ALA A 256 -0.70 22.40 -23.94
CA ALA A 256 -0.40 21.47 -25.02
C ALA A 256 -1.64 20.71 -25.50
N THR A 257 -2.51 20.27 -24.58
CA THR A 257 -3.78 19.62 -24.92
C THR A 257 -4.71 20.53 -25.70
N LEU A 258 -4.90 21.77 -25.23
CA LEU A 258 -5.76 22.72 -25.93
C LEU A 258 -5.25 22.99 -27.36
N THR A 259 -3.95 23.16 -27.54
CA THR A 259 -3.36 23.35 -28.87
C THR A 259 -3.68 22.16 -29.79
N LYS A 260 -3.52 20.94 -29.30
CA LYS A 260 -3.82 19.72 -30.07
C LYS A 260 -5.31 19.56 -30.38
N LEU A 261 -6.19 19.80 -29.41
CA LEU A 261 -7.64 19.70 -29.61
C LEU A 261 -8.19 20.75 -30.59
N LEU A 262 -7.57 21.94 -30.64
CA LEU A 262 -7.87 22.98 -31.63
C LEU A 262 -7.43 22.56 -33.04
N GLU A 263 -6.21 21.99 -33.18
CA GLU A 263 -5.71 21.46 -34.45
C GLU A 263 -6.61 20.33 -34.99
N GLU A 264 -7.11 19.47 -34.09
CA GLU A 264 -8.06 18.39 -34.40
C GLU A 264 -9.51 18.87 -34.57
N LYS A 265 -9.79 20.17 -34.40
CA LYS A 265 -11.14 20.78 -34.50
C LYS A 265 -12.18 20.11 -33.59
N LYS A 266 -11.77 19.62 -32.43
CA LYS A 266 -12.67 19.05 -31.41
C LYS A 266 -13.23 20.09 -30.45
N ILE A 267 -12.53 21.22 -30.30
CA ILE A 267 -12.92 22.32 -29.43
C ILE A 267 -12.79 23.66 -30.15
N LYS A 268 -13.51 24.66 -29.65
CA LYS A 268 -13.35 26.07 -29.97
C LYS A 268 -12.87 26.80 -28.72
N LEU A 269 -11.88 27.68 -28.87
CA LEU A 269 -11.39 28.54 -27.80
C LEU A 269 -11.82 29.98 -28.07
N GLU A 270 -12.58 30.55 -27.16
CA GLU A 270 -12.98 31.96 -27.13
C GLU A 270 -12.15 32.71 -26.06
N GLU A 271 -12.38 34.01 -25.89
CA GLU A 271 -11.55 34.85 -25.02
C GLU A 271 -11.65 34.47 -23.53
N ASP A 272 -12.79 33.91 -23.12
CA ASP A 272 -13.14 33.58 -21.74
C ASP A 272 -13.47 32.10 -21.50
N LYS A 273 -13.60 31.28 -22.56
CA LYS A 273 -14.06 29.88 -22.44
C LYS A 273 -13.54 28.96 -23.55
N ILE A 274 -13.62 27.67 -23.28
CA ILE A 274 -13.51 26.59 -24.26
C ILE A 274 -14.86 25.91 -24.43
N SER A 275 -15.20 25.53 -25.66
CA SER A 275 -16.42 24.77 -25.97
C SER A 275 -16.12 23.59 -26.90
N LEU A 276 -16.90 22.52 -26.81
CA LEU A 276 -16.93 21.47 -27.83
C LEU A 276 -17.46 22.04 -29.15
N ILE A 277 -17.02 21.44 -30.25
CA ILE A 277 -17.56 21.66 -31.59
C ILE A 277 -18.58 20.56 -31.90
#